data_AF-A0A257VJM5-F1
#
_entry.id   AF-A0A257VJM5-F1
#
_cell.length_a   1.000
_cell.length_b   1.000
_cell.length_c   1.000
_cell.angle_alpha   90.00
_cell.angle_beta   90.00
_cell.angle_gamma   90.00
#
_symmetry.space_group_name_H-M   'P 1'
#
loop_
_entity.id
_entity.type
_entity.pdbx_description
1 polymer ?
#
loop_
_entity_poly.entity_id
_entity_poly.type
_entity_poly.pdbx_seq_one_letter_code
_entity_poly.pdbx_strand_id
1 'polypeptide(L)'
;MTKPTEIRSHVLANLDHYLAELDKQLTAQGGTVVYLRGADEVADYLELLTREREIPVPGGAESLRRHAERIEPGVEAYLRGESPADADTESLELADGALRISAAAFLIADAGAICLTGEHPGGTGPKIQVVVAGIEKVLPRMRDLAVFLPLLPSDTTRFLTGPRRAGELDGPEELCLILVDGGRSELLAKERRDLLRCVRCGACLPGRAGGGGVDCPVGIDTEGLPLRLREEAPLEVGGWKFRLWGYVMRKPRLYEFAGQMLRAFWREEWGLPAPPAKSFRQAWREGKK
;
A
#
# COMPACT_ATOMS: atom_id res chain seq x y z
N MET A 1 8.27 -5.42 23.06
CA MET A 1 8.47 -5.31 21.60
C MET A 1 7.85 -3.99 21.14
N THR A 2 8.55 -3.23 20.30
CA THR A 2 8.02 -1.98 19.72
C THR A 2 6.79 -2.28 18.88
N LYS A 3 5.74 -1.46 18.96
CA LYS A 3 4.51 -1.69 18.20
C LYS A 3 4.72 -1.33 16.72
N PRO A 4 4.09 -2.04 15.75
CA PRO A 4 4.20 -1.69 14.33
C PRO A 4 3.82 -0.23 14.04
N THR A 5 2.78 0.30 14.70
CA THR A 5 2.38 1.72 14.61
C THR A 5 3.49 2.69 14.99
N GLU A 6 4.23 2.42 16.07
CA GLU A 6 5.30 3.30 16.55
C GLU A 6 6.45 3.33 15.55
N ILE A 7 6.81 2.17 15.00
CA ILE A 7 7.85 2.04 13.97
C ILE A 7 7.45 2.84 12.73
N ARG A 8 6.24 2.62 12.19
CA ARG A 8 5.77 3.31 10.98
C ARG A 8 5.67 4.82 11.20
N SER A 9 5.15 5.27 12.33
CA SER A 9 5.08 6.70 12.67
C SER A 9 6.46 7.34 12.78
N HIS A 10 7.42 6.63 13.40
CA HIS A 10 8.80 7.10 13.51
C HIS A 10 9.48 7.19 12.14
N VAL A 11 9.30 6.19 11.28
CA VAL A 11 9.80 6.22 9.89
C VAL A 11 9.27 7.43 9.15
N LEU A 12 7.95 7.64 9.15
CA LEU A 12 7.35 8.76 8.41
C LEU A 12 7.81 10.13 8.94
N ALA A 13 8.19 10.24 10.21
CA ALA A 13 8.73 11.46 10.78
C ALA A 13 10.21 11.72 10.42
N ASN A 14 10.94 10.69 9.97
CA ASN A 14 12.37 10.74 9.66
C ASN A 14 12.65 10.08 8.29
N LEU A 15 11.72 10.26 7.34
CA LEU A 15 11.71 9.50 6.09
C LEU A 15 12.95 9.80 5.24
N ASP A 16 13.32 11.08 5.18
CA ASP A 16 14.52 11.58 4.51
C ASP A 16 15.80 10.90 5.03
N HIS A 17 15.94 10.78 6.35
CA HIS A 17 17.08 10.11 6.97
C HIS A 17 17.19 8.64 6.54
N TYR A 18 16.08 7.89 6.61
CA TYR A 18 16.09 6.47 6.27
C TYR A 18 16.24 6.20 4.78
N LEU A 19 15.72 7.06 3.91
CA LEU A 19 15.95 6.97 2.47
C LEU A 19 17.42 7.24 2.13
N ALA A 20 18.04 8.25 2.75
CA ALA A 20 19.45 8.55 2.53
C ALA A 20 20.38 7.44 3.07
N GLU A 21 20.02 6.83 4.21
CA GLU A 21 20.75 5.67 4.73
C GLU A 21 20.61 4.45 3.80
N LEU A 22 19.39 4.14 3.36
CA LEU A 22 19.13 3.04 2.42
C LEU A 22 19.93 3.20 1.12
N ASP A 23 19.88 4.38 0.50
CA ASP A 23 20.61 4.71 -0.72
C ASP A 23 22.12 4.48 -0.53
N LYS A 24 22.68 5.08 0.51
CA LYS A 24 24.09 4.91 0.87
C LYS A 24 24.49 3.45 1.02
N GLN A 25 23.69 2.65 1.73
CA GLN A 25 24.02 1.24 1.99
C GLN A 25 23.90 0.39 0.72
N LEU A 26 22.83 0.55 -0.05
CA LEU A 26 22.58 -0.24 -1.24
C LEU A 26 23.60 0.09 -2.35
N THR A 27 23.96 1.37 -2.51
CA THR A 27 25.03 1.79 -3.43
C THR A 27 26.41 1.34 -2.99
N ALA A 28 26.71 1.33 -1.68
CA ALA A 28 27.95 0.75 -1.17
C ALA A 28 28.06 -0.77 -1.47
N GLN A 29 26.93 -1.46 -1.64
CA GLN A 29 26.86 -2.87 -2.02
C GLN A 29 26.88 -3.08 -3.55
N GLY A 30 26.94 -2.02 -4.35
CA GLY A 30 26.97 -2.07 -5.81
C GLY A 30 25.60 -2.02 -6.49
N GLY A 31 24.52 -1.78 -5.74
CA GLY A 31 23.20 -1.54 -6.31
C GLY A 31 23.04 -0.09 -6.81
N THR A 32 22.12 0.12 -7.74
CA THR A 32 21.72 1.43 -8.23
C THR A 32 20.41 1.87 -7.57
N VAL A 33 20.31 3.13 -7.14
CA VAL A 33 19.06 3.71 -6.62
C VAL A 33 18.62 4.86 -7.52
N VAL A 34 17.35 4.84 -7.93
CA VAL A 34 16.74 5.87 -8.78
C VAL A 34 15.47 6.38 -8.11
N TYR A 35 15.28 7.69 -8.09
CA TYR A 35 14.09 8.33 -7.52
C TYR A 35 13.21 8.89 -8.64
N LEU A 36 11.95 8.44 -8.72
CA LEU A 36 10.99 8.82 -9.75
C LEU A 36 9.66 9.30 -9.15
N ARG A 37 8.93 10.14 -9.87
CA ARG A 37 7.70 10.77 -9.37
C ARG A 37 6.46 9.90 -9.47
N GLY A 38 6.43 8.92 -10.37
CA GLY A 38 5.23 8.11 -10.59
C GLY A 38 5.42 7.03 -11.64
N ALA A 39 4.35 6.28 -11.92
CA ALA A 39 4.38 5.11 -12.81
C ALA A 39 4.80 5.46 -14.25
N ASP A 40 4.46 6.65 -14.75
CA ASP A 40 4.86 7.10 -16.09
C ASP A 40 6.38 7.21 -16.22
N GLU A 41 7.05 7.88 -15.26
CA GLU A 41 8.51 7.99 -15.26
C GLU A 41 9.18 6.62 -15.06
N VAL A 42 8.57 5.73 -14.27
CA VAL A 42 9.04 4.33 -14.12
C VAL A 42 8.97 3.62 -15.47
N ALA A 43 7.87 3.75 -16.20
CA ALA A 43 7.72 3.14 -17.52
C ALA A 43 8.75 3.68 -18.52
N ASP A 44 8.95 4.99 -18.56
CA ASP A 44 9.94 5.64 -19.42
C ASP A 44 11.37 5.16 -19.11
N TYR A 45 11.70 5.04 -17.81
CA TYR A 45 13.00 4.52 -17.37
C TYR A 45 13.20 3.05 -17.77
N LEU A 46 12.18 2.21 -17.59
CA LEU A 46 12.22 0.80 -17.98
C LEU A 46 12.30 0.64 -19.50
N GLU A 47 11.61 1.46 -20.27
CA GLU A 47 11.70 1.46 -21.74
C GLU A 47 13.13 1.82 -22.20
N LEU A 48 13.73 2.85 -21.60
CA LEU A 48 15.12 3.21 -21.88
C LEU A 48 16.07 2.05 -21.54
N LEU A 49 15.94 1.47 -20.35
CA LEU A 49 16.79 0.36 -19.89
C LEU A 49 16.67 -0.87 -20.80
N THR A 50 15.45 -1.27 -21.13
CA THR A 50 15.21 -2.43 -22.01
C THR A 50 15.73 -2.19 -23.42
N ARG A 51 15.60 -0.97 -23.94
CA ARG A 51 16.18 -0.59 -25.24
C ARG A 51 17.71 -0.61 -25.23
N GLU A 52 18.36 -0.06 -24.21
CA GLU A 52 19.83 -0.06 -24.09
C GLU A 52 20.42 -1.46 -23.91
N ARG A 53 19.67 -2.37 -23.29
CA ARG A 53 20.07 -3.76 -23.05
C ARG A 53 19.57 -4.72 -24.13
N GLU A 54 18.93 -4.20 -25.18
CA GLU A 54 18.36 -4.97 -26.29
C GLU A 54 17.40 -6.10 -25.83
N ILE A 55 16.65 -5.84 -24.75
CA ILE A 55 15.71 -6.80 -24.16
C ILE A 55 14.32 -6.62 -24.81
N PRO A 56 13.75 -7.66 -25.46
CA PRO A 56 12.43 -7.55 -26.07
C PRO A 56 11.34 -7.44 -25.00
N VAL A 57 10.40 -6.52 -25.23
CA VAL A 57 9.26 -6.27 -24.34
C VAL A 57 7.95 -6.66 -25.04
N PRO A 58 7.33 -7.79 -24.70
CA PRO A 58 6.02 -8.15 -25.21
C PRO A 58 4.97 -7.09 -24.85
N GLY A 59 4.29 -6.55 -25.86
CA GLY A 59 3.32 -5.47 -25.70
C GLY A 59 3.93 -4.06 -25.60
N GLY A 60 5.25 -3.93 -25.74
CA GLY A 60 5.94 -2.63 -25.79
C GLY A 60 5.81 -1.78 -24.52
N ALA A 61 5.97 -0.47 -24.67
CA ALA A 61 5.96 0.51 -23.57
C ALA A 61 4.67 0.46 -22.72
N GLU A 62 3.51 0.23 -23.36
CA GLU A 62 2.22 0.14 -22.67
C GLU A 62 2.18 -1.03 -21.68
N SER A 63 2.86 -2.14 -22.01
CA SER A 63 3.00 -3.27 -21.09
C SER A 63 3.78 -2.88 -19.84
N LEU A 64 4.90 -2.14 -20.00
CA LEU A 64 5.71 -1.65 -18.88
C LEU A 64 4.92 -0.68 -18.00
N ARG A 65 4.19 0.26 -18.61
CA ARG A 65 3.34 1.22 -17.90
C ARG A 65 2.31 0.52 -17.02
N ARG A 66 1.57 -0.43 -17.58
CA ARG A 66 0.58 -1.21 -16.82
C ARG A 66 1.19 -1.95 -15.64
N HIS A 67 2.39 -2.51 -15.79
CA HIS A 67 3.07 -3.19 -14.67
C HIS A 67 3.59 -2.19 -13.63
N ALA A 68 4.14 -1.04 -14.05
CA ALA A 68 4.55 0.02 -13.13
C ALA A 68 3.39 0.54 -12.28
N GLU A 69 2.22 0.78 -12.91
CA GLU A 69 0.99 1.18 -12.22
C GLU A 69 0.47 0.09 -11.26
N ARG A 70 0.64 -1.18 -11.61
CA ARG A 70 0.20 -2.30 -10.79
C ARG A 70 1.10 -2.55 -9.59
N ILE A 71 2.42 -2.47 -9.77
CA ILE A 71 3.42 -2.69 -8.72
C ILE A 71 3.33 -1.59 -7.65
N GLU A 72 3.42 -0.33 -8.09
CA GLU A 72 3.46 0.81 -7.18
C GLU A 72 2.54 1.93 -7.67
N PRO A 73 1.22 1.79 -7.45
CA PRO A 73 0.28 2.82 -7.84
C PRO A 73 0.56 4.13 -7.08
N GLY A 74 0.17 5.24 -7.72
CA GLY A 74 0.12 6.53 -7.07
C GLY A 74 -0.89 6.57 -5.92
N VAL A 75 -0.71 7.52 -5.00
CA VAL A 75 -1.58 7.72 -3.85
C VAL A 75 -3.05 7.87 -4.25
N GLU A 76 -3.34 8.54 -5.37
CA GLU A 76 -4.71 8.71 -5.87
C GLU A 76 -5.40 7.38 -6.20
N ALA A 77 -4.72 6.47 -6.90
CA ALA A 77 -5.24 5.14 -7.19
C ALA A 77 -5.40 4.30 -5.91
N TYR A 78 -4.48 4.46 -4.95
CA TYR A 78 -4.61 3.87 -3.62
C TYR A 78 -5.87 4.36 -2.90
N LEU A 79 -6.13 5.68 -2.90
CA LEU A 79 -7.30 6.30 -2.27
C LEU A 79 -8.63 5.89 -2.93
N ARG A 80 -8.63 5.59 -4.23
CA ARG A 80 -9.80 5.09 -4.96
C ARG A 80 -10.05 3.59 -4.75
N GLY A 81 -9.15 2.89 -4.06
CA GLY A 81 -9.23 1.45 -3.88
C GLY A 81 -8.94 0.66 -5.16
N GLU A 82 -8.22 1.28 -6.11
CA GLU A 82 -7.83 0.66 -7.38
C GLU A 82 -6.54 -0.18 -7.23
N SER A 83 -5.87 -0.07 -6.08
CA SER A 83 -4.65 -0.82 -5.79
C SER A 83 -4.98 -2.30 -5.49
N PRO A 84 -4.37 -3.26 -6.22
CA PRO A 84 -4.56 -4.67 -5.95
C PRO A 84 -3.97 -5.09 -4.59
N ALA A 85 -4.63 -6.02 -3.90
CA ALA A 85 -4.17 -6.53 -2.60
C ALA A 85 -2.85 -7.31 -2.68
N ASP A 86 -2.52 -7.80 -3.86
CA ASP A 86 -1.33 -8.57 -4.23
C ASP A 86 -0.27 -7.72 -4.96
N ALA A 87 -0.40 -6.39 -4.97
CA ALA A 87 0.56 -5.48 -5.59
C ALA A 87 2.01 -5.70 -5.10
N ASP A 88 2.19 -6.05 -3.82
CA ASP A 88 3.52 -6.29 -3.22
C ASP A 88 4.13 -7.67 -3.57
N THR A 89 3.37 -8.53 -4.26
CA THR A 89 3.86 -9.81 -4.82
C THR A 89 4.00 -9.76 -6.33
N GLU A 90 3.74 -8.60 -6.94
CA GLU A 90 3.76 -8.45 -8.37
C GLU A 90 5.17 -8.54 -8.94
N SER A 91 5.32 -9.30 -10.02
CA SER A 91 6.56 -9.38 -10.78
C SER A 91 6.32 -9.62 -12.26
N LEU A 92 7.21 -9.07 -13.09
CA LEU A 92 7.28 -9.28 -14.52
C LEU A 92 8.68 -9.77 -14.87
N GLU A 93 8.74 -10.92 -15.54
CA GLU A 93 9.99 -11.44 -16.10
C GLU A 93 10.00 -11.28 -17.63
N LEU A 94 11.14 -10.86 -18.16
CA LEU A 94 11.36 -10.61 -19.58
C LEU A 94 12.56 -11.40 -20.09
N ALA A 95 12.41 -11.93 -21.31
CA ALA A 95 13.44 -12.63 -22.07
C ALA A 95 14.19 -13.70 -21.24
N ASP A 96 13.43 -14.66 -20.70
CA ASP A 96 13.94 -15.83 -19.95
C ASP A 96 14.93 -15.46 -18.84
N GLY A 97 14.53 -14.50 -17.99
CA GLY A 97 15.33 -14.06 -16.85
C GLY A 97 16.44 -13.07 -17.19
N ALA A 98 16.45 -12.47 -18.39
CA ALA A 98 17.36 -11.36 -18.69
C ALA A 98 17.06 -10.14 -17.79
N LEU A 99 15.78 -9.85 -17.57
CA LEU A 99 15.32 -8.77 -16.70
C LEU A 99 14.10 -9.21 -15.91
N ARG A 100 14.08 -8.92 -14.61
CA ARG A 100 12.88 -9.00 -13.78
C ARG A 100 12.59 -7.66 -13.16
N ILE A 101 11.32 -7.29 -13.15
CA ILE A 101 10.79 -6.12 -12.45
C ILE A 101 9.88 -6.66 -11.36
N SER A 102 10.10 -6.28 -10.09
CA SER A 102 9.25 -6.73 -8.99
C SER A 102 8.92 -5.62 -7.99
N ALA A 103 7.85 -5.84 -7.23
CA ALA A 103 7.49 -5.02 -6.09
C ALA A 103 8.34 -5.36 -4.85
N ALA A 104 8.57 -4.38 -3.97
CA ALA A 104 9.08 -4.64 -2.62
C ALA A 104 7.95 -4.65 -1.60
N ALA A 105 8.02 -5.56 -0.62
CA ALA A 105 7.20 -5.50 0.59
C ALA A 105 7.77 -4.46 1.57
N PHE A 106 9.09 -4.50 1.81
CA PHE A 106 9.79 -3.55 2.67
C PHE A 106 11.19 -3.25 2.16
N LEU A 107 11.69 -2.07 2.51
CA LEU A 107 13.09 -1.67 2.32
C LEU A 107 13.73 -1.50 3.70
N ILE A 108 14.98 -1.90 3.89
CA ILE A 108 15.63 -1.91 5.20
C ILE A 108 16.85 -1.00 5.14
N ALA A 109 16.77 0.14 5.83
CA ALA A 109 17.77 1.21 5.76
C ALA A 109 19.15 0.74 6.27
N ASP A 110 19.23 0.23 7.50
CA ASP A 110 20.53 -0.13 8.11
C ASP A 110 21.30 -1.21 7.33
N ALA A 111 20.58 -2.18 6.77
CA ALA A 111 21.14 -3.31 6.05
C ALA A 111 21.35 -3.03 4.55
N GLY A 112 20.76 -1.97 4.00
CA GLY A 112 20.68 -1.78 2.55
C GLY A 112 19.97 -2.95 1.87
N ALA A 113 18.89 -3.46 2.48
CA ALA A 113 18.23 -4.68 2.02
C ALA A 113 16.85 -4.42 1.45
N ILE A 114 16.45 -5.20 0.47
CA ILE A 114 15.11 -5.21 -0.12
C ILE A 114 14.44 -6.52 0.27
N CYS A 115 13.27 -6.43 0.89
CA CYS A 115 12.43 -7.57 1.24
C CYS A 115 11.38 -7.79 0.14
N LEU A 116 11.52 -8.87 -0.61
CA LEU A 116 10.57 -9.34 -1.60
C LEU A 116 9.68 -10.43 -1.00
N THR A 117 8.41 -10.45 -1.39
CA THR A 117 7.45 -11.50 -1.00
C THR A 117 6.78 -12.12 -2.22
N GLY A 118 6.34 -13.38 -2.12
CA GLY A 118 5.76 -14.10 -3.26
C GLY A 118 6.81 -14.69 -4.20
N GLU A 119 8.09 -14.40 -3.97
CA GLU A 119 9.22 -14.98 -4.72
C GLU A 119 9.85 -16.11 -3.90
N HIS A 120 9.82 -17.34 -4.44
CA HIS A 120 10.46 -18.48 -3.78
C HIS A 120 11.99 -18.28 -3.70
N PRO A 121 12.62 -18.62 -2.57
CA PRO A 121 14.08 -18.68 -2.49
C PRO A 121 14.60 -19.85 -3.34
N GLY A 122 15.51 -19.56 -4.29
CA GLY A 122 16.17 -20.57 -5.14
C GLY A 122 16.10 -20.26 -6.63
N GLY A 123 17.04 -20.81 -7.39
CA GLY A 123 17.25 -20.53 -8.83
C GLY A 123 18.44 -19.59 -9.07
N THR A 124 18.96 -19.56 -10.30
CA THR A 124 19.84 -18.47 -10.75
C THR A 124 18.94 -17.26 -10.98
N GLY A 125 18.92 -16.29 -10.06
CA GLY A 125 18.12 -15.07 -10.24
C GLY A 125 18.33 -14.39 -11.62
N PRO A 126 17.47 -13.43 -11.98
CA PRO A 126 17.55 -12.76 -13.27
C PRO A 126 18.90 -12.04 -13.42
N LYS A 127 19.40 -11.84 -14.65
CA LYS A 127 20.64 -11.08 -14.88
C LYS A 127 20.51 -9.66 -14.34
N ILE A 128 19.40 -9.00 -14.66
CA ILE A 128 19.07 -7.66 -14.15
C ILE A 128 17.83 -7.77 -13.28
N GLN A 129 17.93 -7.32 -12.03
CA GLN A 129 16.78 -7.17 -11.14
C GLN A 129 16.48 -5.68 -10.97
N VAL A 130 15.28 -5.28 -11.36
CA VAL A 130 14.70 -3.98 -11.02
C VAL A 130 13.64 -4.19 -9.96
N VAL A 131 13.69 -3.40 -8.90
CA VAL A 131 12.68 -3.40 -7.84
C VAL A 131 12.04 -2.03 -7.82
N VAL A 132 10.71 -1.97 -7.84
CA VAL A 132 9.95 -0.72 -7.73
C VAL A 132 9.25 -0.69 -6.37
N ALA A 133 9.43 0.40 -5.63
CA ALA A 133 8.90 0.54 -4.28
C ALA A 133 8.53 1.98 -3.97
N GLY A 134 7.43 2.16 -3.23
CA GLY A 134 7.07 3.45 -2.66
C GLY A 134 8.09 3.89 -1.59
N ILE A 135 8.36 5.20 -1.53
CA ILE A 135 9.33 5.79 -0.57
C ILE A 135 8.98 5.49 0.90
N GLU A 136 7.71 5.31 1.23
CA GLU A 136 7.20 5.01 2.56
C GLU A 136 7.49 3.57 3.01
N LYS A 137 7.89 2.66 2.12
CA LYS A 137 8.11 1.23 2.44
C LYS A 137 9.39 0.95 3.24
N VAL A 138 10.19 1.98 3.54
CA VAL A 138 11.42 1.83 4.33
C VAL A 138 11.14 1.52 5.81
N LEU A 139 12.00 0.70 6.40
CA LEU A 139 12.09 0.41 7.82
C LEU A 139 13.50 0.74 8.32
N PRO A 140 13.67 1.13 9.60
CA PRO A 140 14.98 1.50 10.12
C PRO A 140 15.95 0.32 10.15
N ARG A 141 15.51 -0.80 10.73
CA ARG A 141 16.37 -1.93 11.03
C ARG A 141 15.80 -3.26 10.59
N MET A 142 16.67 -4.20 10.24
CA MET A 142 16.27 -5.57 9.90
C MET A 142 15.41 -6.24 11.00
N ARG A 143 15.73 -5.98 12.28
CA ARG A 143 14.95 -6.53 13.41
C ARG A 143 13.50 -6.03 13.46
N ASP A 144 13.24 -4.85 12.91
CA ASP A 144 11.91 -4.23 12.93
C ASP A 144 10.98 -4.97 11.94
N LEU A 145 11.54 -5.59 10.91
CA LEU A 145 10.80 -6.41 9.94
C LEU A 145 10.07 -7.60 10.60
N ALA A 146 10.61 -8.16 11.69
CA ALA A 146 10.08 -9.34 12.35
C ALA A 146 8.63 -9.17 12.85
N VAL A 147 8.19 -7.94 13.15
CA VAL A 147 6.80 -7.68 13.56
C VAL A 147 5.85 -7.50 12.37
N PHE A 148 6.37 -7.31 11.16
CA PHE A 148 5.57 -7.11 9.95
C PHE A 148 5.42 -8.37 9.11
N LEU A 149 6.43 -9.26 9.06
CA LEU A 149 6.36 -10.49 8.26
C LEU A 149 5.09 -11.33 8.51
N PRO A 150 4.63 -11.57 9.76
CA PRO A 150 3.40 -12.33 9.99
C PRO A 150 2.11 -11.65 9.47
N LEU A 151 2.17 -10.37 9.12
CA LEU A 151 1.04 -9.61 8.58
C LEU A 151 0.94 -9.72 7.05
N LEU A 152 2.04 -10.05 6.38
CA LEU A 152 2.13 -10.05 4.93
C LEU A 152 1.30 -11.19 4.32
N PRO A 153 0.84 -11.03 3.07
CA PRO A 153 -0.04 -12.01 2.45
C PRO A 153 0.64 -13.30 1.98
N SER A 154 1.97 -13.30 1.89
CA SER A 154 2.77 -14.41 1.38
C SER A 154 3.59 -15.06 2.49
N ASP A 155 3.82 -16.36 2.34
CA ASP A 155 4.67 -17.21 3.18
C ASP A 155 6.13 -17.26 2.70
N THR A 156 6.44 -16.70 1.53
CA THR A 156 7.79 -16.66 0.97
C THR A 156 8.40 -15.27 1.13
N THR A 157 9.69 -15.25 1.50
CA THR A 157 10.45 -14.00 1.64
C THR A 157 11.84 -14.19 1.07
N ARG A 158 12.26 -13.27 0.21
CA ARG A 158 13.62 -13.21 -0.37
C ARG A 158 14.22 -11.84 -0.07
N PHE A 159 15.50 -11.82 0.28
CA PHE A 159 16.24 -10.58 0.51
C PHE A 159 17.25 -10.33 -0.60
N LEU A 160 17.35 -9.09 -1.05
CA LEU A 160 18.40 -8.61 -1.94
C LEU A 160 19.22 -7.53 -1.24
N THR A 161 20.54 -7.64 -1.29
CA THR A 161 21.50 -6.75 -0.62
C THR A 161 22.62 -6.35 -1.60
N GLY A 162 22.23 -5.90 -2.78
CA GLY A 162 23.13 -5.63 -3.91
C GLY A 162 23.14 -6.74 -4.98
N PRO A 163 23.88 -6.52 -6.07
CA PRO A 163 24.18 -7.55 -7.06
C PRO A 163 25.05 -8.67 -6.48
N ARG A 164 25.01 -9.84 -7.13
CA ARG A 164 25.84 -10.99 -6.77
C ARG A 164 27.33 -10.64 -6.90
N ARG A 165 28.13 -11.13 -5.95
CA ARG A 165 29.59 -11.02 -5.99
C ARG A 165 30.22 -12.17 -6.75
N ALA A 166 31.48 -12.01 -7.13
CA ALA A 166 32.26 -13.09 -7.71
C ALA A 166 32.31 -14.30 -6.77
N GLY A 167 31.84 -15.46 -7.26
CA GLY A 167 31.77 -16.71 -6.49
C GLY A 167 30.43 -16.97 -5.79
N GLU A 168 29.49 -16.02 -5.80
CA GLU A 168 28.12 -16.26 -5.35
C GLU A 168 27.32 -16.99 -6.45
N LEU A 169 26.59 -18.04 -6.06
CA LEU A 169 25.86 -18.92 -6.99
C LEU A 169 24.48 -18.35 -7.40
N ASP A 170 23.91 -17.45 -6.60
CA ASP A 170 22.60 -16.83 -6.79
C ASP A 170 22.71 -15.31 -6.64
N GLY A 171 21.76 -14.59 -7.22
CA GLY A 171 21.62 -13.15 -7.21
C GLY A 171 21.75 -12.55 -8.62
N PRO A 172 21.26 -11.32 -8.80
CA PRO A 172 21.35 -10.63 -10.09
C PRO A 172 22.75 -10.07 -10.34
N GLU A 173 23.15 -9.95 -11.60
CA GLU A 173 24.39 -9.26 -11.98
C GLU A 173 24.28 -7.75 -11.81
N GLU A 174 23.08 -7.19 -12.04
CA GLU A 174 22.74 -5.80 -11.82
C GLU A 174 21.49 -5.70 -10.92
N LEU A 175 21.55 -4.89 -9.86
CA LEU A 175 20.41 -4.59 -9.01
C LEU A 175 20.08 -3.10 -9.07
N CYS A 176 18.85 -2.76 -9.43
CA CYS A 176 18.33 -1.40 -9.46
C CYS A 176 17.09 -1.28 -8.57
N LEU A 177 17.09 -0.35 -7.63
CA LEU A 177 15.94 0.02 -6.82
C LEU A 177 15.38 1.36 -7.32
N ILE A 178 14.13 1.34 -7.75
CA ILE A 178 13.37 2.53 -8.14
C ILE A 178 12.44 2.91 -6.98
N LEU A 179 12.71 4.07 -6.39
CA LEU A 179 11.92 4.68 -5.35
C LEU A 179 10.89 5.63 -5.96
N VAL A 180 9.61 5.36 -5.73
CA VAL A 180 8.49 6.09 -6.32
C VAL A 180 7.84 6.99 -5.27
N ASP A 181 7.78 8.29 -5.54
CA ASP A 181 6.98 9.21 -4.73
C ASP A 181 5.49 8.98 -4.96
N GLY A 182 4.99 9.14 -6.19
CA GLY A 182 3.59 8.88 -6.53
C GLY A 182 2.57 9.72 -5.73
N GLY A 183 2.96 10.90 -5.24
CA GLY A 183 2.14 11.76 -4.37
C GLY A 183 2.31 11.50 -2.88
N ARG A 184 3.24 10.62 -2.47
CA ARG A 184 3.49 10.28 -1.05
C ARG A 184 4.05 11.46 -0.28
N SER A 185 4.97 12.24 -0.84
CA SER A 185 5.49 13.45 -0.18
C SER A 185 4.38 14.48 0.07
N GLU A 186 3.43 14.63 -0.85
CA GLU A 186 2.28 15.51 -0.66
C GLU A 186 1.33 14.99 0.42
N LEU A 187 1.06 13.68 0.42
CA LEU A 187 0.22 13.06 1.44
C LEU A 187 0.85 13.14 2.84
N LEU A 188 2.18 13.05 2.92
CA LEU A 188 2.94 13.16 4.17
C LEU A 188 2.76 14.53 4.86
N ALA A 189 2.57 15.59 4.06
CA ALA A 189 2.33 16.95 4.54
C ALA A 189 0.87 17.21 4.97
N LYS A 190 -0.07 16.31 4.63
CA LYS A 190 -1.50 16.43 4.94
C LYS A 190 -1.85 15.71 6.25
N GLU A 191 -3.02 16.03 6.80
CA GLU A 191 -3.58 15.34 7.98
C GLU A 191 -3.82 13.83 7.75
N ARG A 192 -3.84 13.40 6.49
CA ARG A 192 -4.00 12.00 6.08
C ARG A 192 -2.69 11.21 5.97
N ARG A 193 -1.55 11.74 6.42
CA ARG A 193 -0.25 11.05 6.39
C ARG A 193 -0.25 9.66 7.03
N ASP A 194 -1.19 9.41 7.93
CA ASP A 194 -1.43 8.12 8.59
C ASP A 194 -1.65 6.98 7.60
N LEU A 195 -2.21 7.28 6.42
CA LEU A 195 -2.39 6.31 5.33
C LEU A 195 -1.06 5.73 4.82
N LEU A 196 0.02 6.50 4.86
CA LEU A 196 1.35 6.03 4.49
C LEU A 196 1.89 4.98 5.47
N ARG A 197 1.26 4.78 6.64
CA ARG A 197 1.64 3.67 7.53
C ARG A 197 1.23 2.31 6.96
N CYS A 198 0.31 2.26 6.00
CA CYS A 198 -0.23 1.00 5.49
C CYS A 198 0.89 0.09 4.97
N VAL A 199 0.78 -1.20 5.31
CA VAL A 199 1.70 -2.27 4.90
C VAL A 199 1.01 -3.32 4.04
N ARG A 200 -0.15 -2.95 3.47
CA ARG A 200 -0.98 -3.78 2.58
C ARG A 200 -1.27 -5.21 3.09
N CYS A 201 -1.34 -5.39 4.41
CA CYS A 201 -1.62 -6.68 5.05
C CYS A 201 -3.04 -7.24 4.80
N GLY A 202 -3.94 -6.47 4.19
CA GLY A 202 -5.32 -6.89 3.94
C GLY A 202 -6.18 -7.12 5.20
N ALA A 203 -5.70 -6.78 6.40
CA ALA A 203 -6.46 -6.97 7.65
C ALA A 203 -7.81 -6.20 7.67
N CYS A 204 -7.90 -5.12 6.91
CA CYS A 204 -9.14 -4.35 6.72
C CYS A 204 -10.10 -4.96 5.68
N LEU A 205 -9.66 -5.94 4.88
CA LEU A 205 -10.49 -6.58 3.86
C LEU A 205 -11.36 -7.68 4.48
N PRO A 206 -12.61 -7.84 3.99
CA PRO A 206 -13.49 -8.91 4.47
C PRO A 206 -12.91 -10.30 4.12
N GLY A 207 -13.00 -11.24 5.07
CA GLY A 207 -12.69 -12.67 4.81
C GLY A 207 -11.26 -13.14 5.10
N ARG A 208 -10.33 -12.27 5.54
CA ARG A 208 -9.06 -12.72 6.15
C ARG A 208 -9.27 -13.23 7.57
N ALA A 209 -8.42 -14.12 8.08
CA ALA A 209 -8.42 -14.45 9.51
C ALA A 209 -8.04 -13.19 10.32
N GLY A 210 -8.96 -12.71 11.17
CA GLY A 210 -8.87 -11.38 11.81
C GLY A 210 -9.40 -10.22 10.94
N GLY A 211 -9.79 -10.50 9.70
CA GLY A 211 -10.43 -9.60 8.74
C GLY A 211 -11.91 -9.41 9.05
N GLY A 212 -12.23 -8.23 9.54
CA GLY A 212 -13.52 -7.87 10.12
C GLY A 212 -13.41 -7.08 11.44
N GLY A 213 -12.19 -6.70 11.85
CA GLY A 213 -11.91 -6.04 13.13
C GLY A 213 -11.41 -4.60 13.00
N VAL A 214 -11.96 -3.78 13.89
CA VAL A 214 -11.79 -2.35 14.23
C VAL A 214 -10.33 -1.83 14.36
N ASP A 215 -9.32 -2.69 14.39
CA ASP A 215 -7.95 -2.32 14.78
C ASP A 215 -6.92 -2.68 13.70
N CYS A 216 -6.55 -1.69 12.88
CA CYS A 216 -5.43 -1.80 11.96
C CYS A 216 -4.11 -2.05 12.72
N PRO A 217 -3.27 -3.06 12.34
CA PRO A 217 -2.02 -3.37 13.04
C PRO A 217 -1.01 -2.22 13.10
N VAL A 218 -1.11 -1.29 12.14
CA VAL A 218 -0.27 -0.09 12.04
C VAL A 218 -1.01 1.19 12.46
N GLY A 219 -2.13 1.04 13.18
CA GLY A 219 -2.86 2.14 13.81
C GLY A 219 -3.48 3.13 12.84
N ILE A 220 -3.99 2.67 11.69
CA ILE A 220 -4.84 3.48 10.82
C ILE A 220 -6.28 3.38 11.34
N ASP A 221 -6.92 4.54 11.53
CA ASP A 221 -8.34 4.64 11.90
C ASP A 221 -9.22 4.28 10.69
N THR A 222 -9.45 2.99 10.47
CA THR A 222 -10.20 2.49 9.30
C THR A 222 -11.68 2.85 9.32
N GLU A 223 -12.25 3.20 10.47
CA GLU A 223 -13.66 3.61 10.60
C GLU A 223 -13.84 5.11 10.40
N GLY A 224 -12.98 5.93 11.00
CA GLY A 224 -13.02 7.38 10.87
C GLY A 224 -12.48 7.89 9.54
N LEU A 225 -11.54 7.18 8.92
CA LEU A 225 -10.93 7.61 7.66
C LEU A 225 -11.95 7.75 6.51
N PRO A 226 -12.83 6.77 6.21
CA PRO A 226 -13.88 6.95 5.19
C PRO A 226 -14.78 8.16 5.45
N LEU A 227 -15.09 8.47 6.71
CA LEU A 227 -15.87 9.65 7.07
C LEU A 227 -15.12 10.95 6.75
N ARG A 228 -13.82 11.01 7.05
CA ARG A 228 -12.95 12.16 6.70
C ARG A 228 -12.74 12.29 5.18
N LEU A 229 -12.60 11.18 4.46
CA LEU A 229 -12.50 11.19 2.99
C LEU A 229 -13.79 11.67 2.35
N ARG A 230 -14.95 11.31 2.92
CA ARG A 230 -16.25 11.78 2.46
C ARG A 230 -16.38 13.29 2.53
N GLU A 231 -15.86 13.92 3.59
CA GLU A 231 -15.88 15.37 3.77
C GLU A 231 -15.16 16.12 2.66
N GLU A 232 -14.36 15.47 1.82
CA GLU A 232 -13.64 16.09 0.70
C GLU A 232 -14.04 15.56 -0.66
N ALA A 233 -14.86 14.51 -0.71
CA ALA A 233 -15.30 13.90 -1.95
C ALA A 233 -15.95 14.97 -2.87
N PRO A 234 -15.47 15.11 -4.13
CA PRO A 234 -16.05 16.04 -5.08
C PRO A 234 -17.51 15.64 -5.37
N LEU A 235 -18.42 16.62 -5.25
CA LEU A 235 -19.86 16.43 -5.50
C LEU A 235 -20.22 16.76 -6.96
N GLU A 236 -19.31 16.50 -7.89
CA GLU A 236 -19.44 16.88 -9.30
C GLU A 236 -20.20 15.82 -10.11
N VAL A 237 -20.26 14.59 -9.58
CA VAL A 237 -20.97 13.47 -10.20
C VAL A 237 -22.45 13.46 -9.80
N GLY A 238 -23.34 13.18 -10.77
CA GLY A 238 -24.77 12.97 -10.55
C GLY A 238 -25.67 14.20 -10.69
N GLY A 239 -26.99 13.96 -10.77
CA GLY A 239 -28.00 15.02 -10.87
C GLY A 239 -28.10 15.88 -9.59
N TRP A 240 -28.77 17.03 -9.67
CA TRP A 240 -28.84 18.00 -8.57
C TRP A 240 -29.32 17.41 -7.22
N LYS A 241 -30.24 16.43 -7.26
CA LYS A 241 -30.71 15.70 -6.06
C LYS A 241 -29.59 14.89 -5.40
N PHE A 242 -28.76 14.22 -6.21
CA PHE A 242 -27.62 13.45 -5.72
C PHE A 242 -26.55 14.37 -5.11
N ARG A 243 -26.29 15.51 -5.75
CA ARG A 243 -25.34 16.52 -5.25
C ARG A 243 -25.80 17.13 -3.92
N LEU A 244 -27.09 17.45 -3.80
CA LEU A 244 -27.70 17.92 -2.55
C LEU A 244 -27.63 16.85 -1.45
N TRP A 245 -27.97 15.61 -1.79
CA TRP A 245 -27.88 14.50 -0.84
C TRP A 245 -26.44 14.23 -0.40
N GLY A 246 -25.49 14.24 -1.33
CA GLY A 246 -24.05 14.13 -1.06
C GLY A 246 -23.52 15.25 -0.18
N TYR A 247 -24.01 16.49 -0.36
CA TYR A 247 -23.69 17.63 0.51
C TYR A 247 -24.20 17.44 1.94
N VAL A 248 -25.46 17.02 2.12
CA VAL A 248 -26.02 16.74 3.45
C VAL A 248 -25.22 15.66 4.15
N MET A 249 -24.85 14.63 3.39
CA MET A 249 -24.06 13.50 3.84
C MET A 249 -22.61 13.83 4.25
N ARG A 250 -22.06 14.98 3.81
CA ARG A 250 -20.77 15.52 4.26
C ARG A 250 -20.86 16.25 5.61
N LYS A 251 -22.06 16.44 6.16
CA LYS A 251 -22.28 17.13 7.43
C LYS A 251 -22.89 16.16 8.43
N PRO A 252 -22.09 15.43 9.23
CA PRO A 252 -22.57 14.41 10.16
C PRO A 252 -23.70 14.93 11.07
N ARG A 253 -23.58 16.16 11.59
CA ARG A 253 -24.62 16.80 12.41
C ARG A 253 -25.91 17.09 11.65
N LEU A 254 -25.81 17.49 10.38
CA LEU A 254 -26.99 17.76 9.55
C LEU A 254 -27.68 16.45 9.16
N TYR A 255 -26.90 15.40 8.87
CA TYR A 255 -27.42 14.06 8.62
C TYR A 255 -28.08 13.46 9.86
N GLU A 256 -27.45 13.57 11.04
CA GLU A 256 -28.05 13.15 12.31
C GLU A 256 -29.33 13.91 12.62
N PHE A 257 -29.32 15.24 12.45
CA PHE A 257 -30.49 16.09 12.64
C PHE A 257 -31.62 15.74 11.65
N ALA A 258 -31.29 15.58 10.36
CA ALA A 258 -32.25 15.16 9.35
C ALA A 258 -32.79 13.75 9.64
N GLY A 259 -31.96 12.84 10.14
CA GLY A 259 -32.35 11.50 10.59
C GLY A 259 -33.26 11.52 11.82
N GLN A 260 -33.04 12.44 12.77
CA GLN A 260 -33.92 12.64 13.92
C GLN A 260 -35.27 13.26 13.51
N MET A 261 -35.26 14.22 12.59
CA MET A 261 -36.47 14.81 12.00
C MET A 261 -37.25 13.78 11.17
N LEU A 262 -36.57 13.00 10.34
CA LEU A 262 -37.17 11.90 9.58
C LEU A 262 -37.76 10.86 10.52
N ARG A 263 -37.10 10.49 11.62
CA ARG A 263 -37.67 9.62 12.67
C ARG A 263 -38.95 10.18 13.29
N ALA A 264 -39.04 11.50 13.49
CA ALA A 264 -40.26 12.14 13.97
C ALA A 264 -41.41 12.13 12.94
N PHE A 265 -41.08 12.01 11.64
CA PHE A 265 -42.03 11.86 10.52
C PHE A 265 -42.19 10.41 10.05
N TRP A 266 -41.41 9.46 10.58
CA TRP A 266 -41.33 8.07 10.12
C TRP A 266 -42.54 7.29 10.64
N ARG A 267 -43.60 7.23 9.85
CA ARG A 267 -44.72 6.29 10.04
C ARG A 267 -44.59 5.15 9.03
N GLU A 268 -44.40 3.93 9.56
CA GLU A 268 -44.89 2.61 9.10
C GLU A 268 -44.84 2.14 7.63
N GLU A 269 -44.43 2.92 6.62
CA GLU A 269 -44.68 2.51 5.22
C GLU A 269 -43.58 1.70 4.51
N TRP A 270 -42.41 1.50 5.11
CA TRP A 270 -41.41 0.58 4.54
C TRP A 270 -41.46 -0.70 5.33
N GLY A 271 -41.88 -1.80 4.69
CA GLY A 271 -42.08 -3.16 5.24
C GLY A 271 -40.81 -3.85 5.79
N LEU A 272 -39.99 -3.10 6.53
CA LEU A 272 -39.00 -3.61 7.44
C LEU A 272 -39.73 -4.04 8.72
N PRO A 273 -39.34 -5.16 9.35
CA PRO A 273 -39.88 -5.55 10.64
C PRO A 273 -39.65 -4.42 11.64
N ALA A 274 -40.64 -4.18 12.50
CA ALA A 274 -40.54 -3.16 13.55
C ALA A 274 -39.23 -3.35 14.34
N PRO A 275 -38.50 -2.27 14.65
CA PRO A 275 -37.29 -2.38 15.45
C PRO A 275 -37.63 -3.11 16.76
N PRO A 276 -36.73 -3.99 17.25
CA PRO A 276 -37.00 -4.74 18.46
C PRO A 276 -37.33 -3.78 19.61
N ALA A 277 -38.40 -4.07 20.35
CA ALA A 277 -38.94 -3.19 21.39
C ALA A 277 -37.95 -2.90 22.54
N LYS A 278 -36.84 -3.65 22.61
CA LYS A 278 -35.78 -3.51 23.62
C LYS A 278 -34.45 -3.28 22.93
N SER A 279 -33.68 -2.32 23.43
CA SER A 279 -32.29 -2.15 23.01
C SER A 279 -31.48 -3.40 23.34
N PHE A 280 -30.41 -3.67 22.58
CA PHE A 280 -29.49 -4.79 22.83
C PHE A 280 -29.05 -4.86 24.31
N ARG A 281 -28.80 -3.70 24.93
CA ARG A 281 -28.42 -3.57 26.35
C ARG A 281 -29.53 -3.94 27.33
N GLN A 282 -30.80 -3.73 26.97
CA GLN A 282 -31.96 -4.14 27.77
C GLN A 282 -32.23 -5.65 27.62
N ALA A 283 -32.17 -6.18 26.39
CA ALA A 283 -32.30 -7.61 26.12
C ALA A 283 -31.21 -8.43 26.84
N TRP A 284 -29.97 -7.92 26.84
CA TRP A 284 -28.84 -8.52 27.55
C TRP A 284 -28.97 -8.51 29.08
N ARG A 285 -29.65 -7.50 29.64
CA ARG A 285 -29.88 -7.39 31.09
C ARG A 285 -31.02 -8.27 31.60
N GLU A 286 -32.00 -8.53 30.75
CA GLU A 286 -33.16 -9.37 31.07
C GLU A 286 -32.87 -10.86 30.81
N GLY A 287 -31.90 -11.17 29.95
CA GLY A 287 -31.33 -12.52 29.78
C GLY A 287 -30.35 -12.88 30.89
N LYS A 288 -30.84 -13.20 32.09
CA LYS A 288 -30.08 -14.02 33.04
C LYS A 288 -30.13 -15.49 32.58
N LYS A 289 -28.96 -15.94 32.11
CA LYS A 289 -28.54 -17.28 31.63
C LYS A 289 -28.85 -17.59 30.18
#